data_AF-A0A953YJ92-F1
#
_entry.id   AF-A0A953YJ92-F1
#
_cell.length_a   1.000
_cell.length_b   1.000
_cell.length_c   1.000
_cell.angle_alpha   90.00
_cell.angle_beta   90.00
_cell.angle_gamma   90.00
#
_symmetry.space_group_name_H-M   'P 1'
#
loop_
_entity.id
_entity.type
_entity.pdbx_description
1 polymer ?
#
loop_
_entity_poly.entity_id
_entity_poly.type
_entity_poly.pdbx_seq_one_letter_code
_entity_poly.pdbx_strand_id
1 'polypeptide(L)' 'MADLDTPAPTDTATGAREPYRVLARKYRPTGFDGLIGQEALVRTLSNAIASGRLAHAFVLTGVRGIG' A
#
# COMPACT_ATOMS: atom_id res chain seq x y z
N MET A 1 -38.42 -18.10 40.07
CA MET A 1 -37.84 -16.83 40.49
C MET A 1 -36.32 -16.94 40.42
N ALA A 2 -35.77 -16.79 39.20
CA ALA A 2 -34.41 -16.35 38.86
C ALA A 2 -34.15 -16.74 37.40
N ASP A 3 -34.80 -16.02 36.48
CA ASP A 3 -34.34 -15.90 35.10
C ASP A 3 -32.91 -15.38 35.11
N LEU A 4 -31.99 -16.14 34.51
CA LEU A 4 -30.63 -15.69 34.24
C LEU A 4 -30.23 -16.06 32.81
N ASP A 5 -31.07 -15.69 31.84
CA ASP A 5 -30.64 -15.52 30.46
C ASP A 5 -29.96 -14.15 30.37
N THR A 6 -28.62 -14.15 30.46
CA THR A 6 -27.83 -12.93 30.26
C THR A 6 -27.67 -12.74 28.75
N PRO A 7 -28.30 -11.74 28.11
CA PRO A 7 -28.04 -11.53 26.70
C PRO A 7 -26.59 -11.06 26.54
N ALA A 8 -25.84 -11.80 25.72
CA ALA A 8 -24.52 -11.41 25.26
C ALA A 8 -24.54 -9.97 24.73
N PRO A 9 -23.47 -9.17 24.93
CA PRO A 9 -23.43 -7.82 24.41
C PRO A 9 -23.49 -7.88 22.88
N THR A 10 -24.67 -7.55 22.35
CA THR A 10 -24.90 -7.40 20.92
C THR A 10 -24.32 -6.03 20.55
N ASP A 11 -23.05 -6.01 20.15
CA ASP A 11 -22.39 -4.83 19.59
C ASP A 11 -23.03 -4.53 18.22
N THR A 12 -24.19 -3.87 18.27
CA THR A 12 -24.90 -3.32 17.11
C THR A 12 -24.30 -1.94 16.83
N ALA A 13 -23.01 -1.90 16.48
CA ALA A 13 -22.36 -0.69 15.99
C ALA A 13 -22.40 -0.68 14.46
N THR A 14 -23.56 -0.30 13.90
CA THR A 14 -23.66 0.23 12.53
C THR A 14 -23.03 1.63 12.49
N GLY A 15 -21.70 1.65 12.55
CA GLY A 15 -20.88 2.76 12.08
C GLY A 15 -19.94 2.17 11.05
N ALA A 16 -19.85 2.77 9.86
CA ALA A 16 -18.97 2.32 8.79
C ALA A 16 -17.53 2.22 9.32
N ARG A 17 -17.15 1.03 9.81
CA ARG A 17 -15.83 0.74 10.33
C ARG A 17 -14.94 0.67 9.10
N GLU A 18 -14.34 1.80 8.74
CA GLU A 18 -13.34 1.81 7.68
C GLU A 18 -12.39 0.65 7.95
N PRO A 19 -12.32 -0.34 7.04
CA PRO A 19 -11.60 -1.58 7.30
C PRO A 19 -10.17 -1.22 7.66
N TYR A 20 -9.68 -1.73 8.80
CA TYR A 20 -8.36 -1.44 9.36
C TYR A 20 -7.30 -1.39 8.25
N ARG A 21 -6.96 -0.16 7.83
CA ARG A 21 -6.10 0.06 6.67
C ARG A 21 -4.67 0.18 7.18
N VAL A 22 -3.95 -0.93 7.11
CA VAL A 22 -2.52 -1.02 7.41
C VAL A 22 -1.78 0.14 6.74
N LEU A 23 -0.98 0.90 7.51
CA LEU A 23 -0.28 2.10 7.03
C LEU A 23 0.57 1.82 5.78
N ALA A 24 1.15 0.61 5.68
CA ALA A 24 1.89 0.15 4.51
C ALA A 24 1.07 0.19 3.20
N ARG A 25 -0.26 0.09 3.28
CA ARG A 25 -1.17 0.24 2.12
C ARG A 25 -1.60 1.68 1.89
N LYS A 26 -1.50 2.55 2.89
CA LYS A 26 -1.84 3.98 2.79
C LYS A 26 -0.73 4.75 2.05
N TYR A 27 0.52 4.38 2.25
CA TYR A 27 1.68 5.09 1.70
C TYR A 27 2.39 4.39 0.54
N ARG A 28 1.80 3.32 -0.03
CA ARG A 28 2.40 2.67 -1.21
C ARG A 28 2.36 3.67 -2.39
N PRO A 29 3.51 4.07 -2.95
CA PRO A 29 3.55 5.01 -4.07
C PRO A 29 2.82 4.43 -5.28
N THR A 30 1.96 5.23 -5.91
CA THR A 30 1.26 4.87 -7.15
C THR A 30 1.97 5.40 -8.40
N GLY A 31 2.95 6.29 -8.22
CA GLY A 31 3.72 6.91 -9.30
C GLY A 31 5.13 7.27 -8.85
N PHE A 32 5.94 7.67 -9.82
CA PHE A 32 7.37 7.94 -9.62
C PHE A 32 7.68 9.14 -8.73
N ASP A 33 6.74 10.09 -8.60
CA ASP A 33 6.87 11.26 -7.72
C ASP A 33 6.85 10.88 -6.23
N GLY A 34 6.21 9.75 -5.89
CA GLY A 34 6.19 9.22 -4.53
C GLY A 34 7.41 8.38 -4.16
N LEU A 35 8.36 8.16 -5.08
CA LEU A 35 9.61 7.45 -4.79
C LEU A 35 10.65 8.43 -4.23
N ILE A 36 11.00 8.26 -2.96
CA ILE A 36 11.99 9.09 -2.28
C ILE A 36 13.38 8.45 -2.44
N GLY A 37 14.35 9.21 -2.96
CA GLY A 37 15.76 8.82 -3.02
C GLY A 37 16.21 8.00 -4.24
N GLN A 38 15.32 7.73 -5.20
CA GLN A 38 15.60 6.90 -6.38
C GLN A 38 15.58 7.70 -7.70
N GLU A 39 16.09 8.93 -7.70
CA GLU A 39 15.98 9.85 -8.86
C GLU A 39 16.61 9.30 -10.14
N ALA A 40 17.76 8.64 -10.04
CA ALA A 40 18.44 8.06 -11.20
C ALA A 40 17.63 6.91 -11.84
N LEU A 41 16.99 6.08 -11.02
CA LEU A 41 16.13 4.99 -11.46
C LEU A 41 14.85 5.54 -12.11
N VAL A 42 14.19 6.46 -11.43
CA VAL A 42 12.97 7.13 -11.93
C VAL A 42 13.23 7.81 -13.26
N ARG A 43 14.34 8.56 -13.39
CA ARG A 43 14.73 9.21 -14.64
C ARG A 43 14.95 8.21 -15.76
N THR A 44 15.67 7.13 -15.49
CA THR A 44 15.97 6.09 -16.50
C THR A 44 14.69 5.43 -16.99
N LEU A 45 13.80 5.05 -16.07
CA LEU A 45 12.55 4.38 -16.41
C LEU A 45 11.56 5.32 -17.10
N SER A 46 11.46 6.57 -16.64
CA SER A 46 10.63 7.60 -17.27
C SER A 46 11.09 7.88 -18.70
N ASN A 47 12.40 8.00 -18.92
CA ASN A 47 12.96 8.18 -20.26
C ASN A 47 12.75 6.96 -21.16
N ALA A 48 12.87 5.75 -20.63
CA ALA A 48 12.62 4.51 -21.36
C ALA A 48 11.15 4.39 -21.79
N ILE A 49 10.21 4.76 -20.92
CA ILE A 49 8.78 4.82 -21.23
C ILE A 49 8.51 5.89 -22.31
N ALA A 50 9.03 7.11 -22.13
CA ALA A 50 8.82 8.22 -23.06
C ALA A 50 9.40 7.95 -24.46
N SER A 51 10.53 7.24 -24.53
CA SER A 51 11.17 6.84 -25.79
C SER A 51 10.59 5.56 -26.40
N GLY A 52 9.62 4.91 -25.74
CA GLY A 52 9.04 3.62 -26.18
C GLY A 52 10.05 2.47 -26.18
N ARG A 53 11.21 2.64 -25.56
CA ARG A 53 12.31 1.66 -25.51
C ARG A 53 12.39 1.04 -24.13
N LEU A 54 11.43 0.16 -23.83
CA LEU A 54 11.46 -0.64 -22.61
C LEU A 54 12.35 -1.86 -22.80
N ALA A 55 13.26 -2.08 -21.85
CA ALA A 55 14.05 -3.31 -21.80
C ALA A 55 13.15 -4.50 -21.47
N HIS A 56 13.51 -5.69 -21.97
CA HIS A 56 12.75 -6.92 -21.70
C HIS A 56 12.80 -7.36 -20.24
N ALA A 57 13.85 -6.96 -19.50
CA ALA A 57 14.02 -7.31 -18.09
C ALA A 57 14.69 -6.17 -17.33
N PHE A 58 14.28 -5.99 -16.07
CA PHE A 58 14.88 -5.06 -15.11
C PHE A 58 15.30 -5.84 -13.87
N VAL A 59 16.53 -5.63 -13.42
CA VAL A 59 17.03 -6.18 -12.16
C VAL A 59 17.18 -5.01 -11.19
N LEU A 60 16.37 -5.01 -10.13
CA LEU A 60 16.42 -4.01 -9.08
C LEU A 60 17.10 -4.61 -7.86
N THR A 61 18.17 -3.97 -7.37
CA THR A 61 18.97 -4.45 -6.24
C THR A 61 19.01 -3.39 -5.14
N GLY A 62 19.12 -3.82 -3.88
CA GLY A 62 19.20 -2.91 -2.74
C GLY A 62 18.90 -3.59 -1.41
N VAL A 63 18.95 -2.80 -0.33
CA VAL A 63 18.60 -3.26 1.02
C VAL A 63 17.09 -3.51 1.14
N ARG A 64 16.68 -4.37 2.07
CA ARG A 64 15.26 -4.66 2.33
C ARG A 64 14.46 -3.37 2.57
N GLY A 65 13.39 -3.16 1.81
CA GLY A 65 12.44 -2.05 2.00
C GLY A 65 12.71 -0.77 1.19
N ILE A 66 13.58 -0.79 0.17
CA ILE A 66 13.87 0.38 -0.70
C ILE A 66 12.89 0.61 -1.85
N GLY A 67 11.85 -0.23 -1.99
CA GLY A 67 10.86 -0.18 -3.06
C GLY A 67 9.45 -0.02 -2.51
#